data_AF-A0A366EH64-F1
#
_entry.id   AF-A0A366EH64-F1
#
_cell.length_a   1.000
_cell.length_b   1.000
_cell.length_c   1.000
_cell.angle_alpha   90.00
_cell.angle_beta   90.00
_cell.angle_gamma   90.00
#
_symmetry.space_group_name_H-M   'P 1'
#
loop_
_entity.id
_entity.type
_entity.pdbx_description
1 polymer ?
#
loop_
_entity_poly.entity_id
_entity_poly.type
_entity_poly.pdbx_seq_one_letter_code
_entity_poly.pdbx_strand_id
1 'polypeptide(L)'
;MKPDFSKGLLPAIIVDEASKEVLTLAYMNEESYQKTLDTKETWFYSRSRDELWHKGATSGNTQQVVSMTLDCDQDSLVVYVRPNGPACHTGAISCFHHTVYQDETINQSNQVDIIDQVMDEIDARKQEPVENSYTNYLFDKGIDKISKKVIEEAGEVVIAAKNQENQELVNEVSDLLYHTFVLMRNQGVSLEEVKEELANRSLTKGNSKGERPEIKKW
;
A
#
# COMPACT_ATOMS: atom_id res chain seq x y z
N MET A 1 -8.56 25.63 -12.30
CA MET A 1 -7.26 26.00 -11.72
C MET A 1 -6.19 25.70 -12.76
N LYS A 2 -5.19 26.56 -12.94
CA LYS A 2 -4.09 26.37 -13.90
C LYS A 2 -2.77 26.73 -13.23
N PRO A 3 -1.64 26.08 -13.56
CA PRO A 3 -0.36 26.42 -12.95
C PRO A 3 0.06 27.85 -13.31
N ASP A 4 0.72 28.54 -12.39
CA ASP A 4 1.29 29.87 -12.63
C ASP A 4 2.78 29.77 -13.01
N PHE A 5 3.06 29.67 -14.32
CA PHE A 5 4.42 29.61 -14.85
C PHE A 5 5.18 30.94 -14.76
N SER A 6 4.55 32.05 -14.35
CA SER A 6 5.26 33.32 -14.12
C SER A 6 6.19 33.24 -12.91
N LYS A 7 5.91 32.32 -11.98
CA LYS A 7 6.75 32.00 -10.82
C LYS A 7 7.97 31.13 -11.16
N GLY A 8 8.10 30.70 -12.42
CA GLY A 8 9.22 29.90 -12.91
C GLY A 8 8.79 28.48 -13.31
N LEU A 9 9.72 27.54 -13.18
CA LEU A 9 9.44 26.13 -13.47
C LEU A 9 8.61 25.52 -12.34
N LEU A 10 7.57 24.78 -12.71
CA LEU A 10 6.68 24.08 -11.82
C LEU A 10 7.38 22.84 -11.25
N PRO A 11 7.64 22.74 -9.93
CA PRO A 11 8.07 21.51 -9.30
C PRO A 11 6.95 20.46 -9.41
N ALA A 12 7.30 19.27 -9.88
CA ALA A 12 6.40 18.13 -10.03
C ALA A 12 6.91 16.97 -9.17
N ILE A 13 6.14 16.63 -8.14
CA ILE A 13 6.35 15.46 -7.29
C ILE A 13 5.66 14.28 -7.95
N ILE A 14 6.43 13.27 -8.32
CA ILE A 14 5.92 12.07 -8.99
C ILE A 14 5.74 10.98 -7.94
N VAL A 15 4.54 10.41 -7.88
CA VAL A 15 4.15 9.42 -6.88
C VAL A 15 3.65 8.17 -7.60
N ASP A 16 4.08 7.00 -7.15
CA ASP A 16 3.50 5.74 -7.61
C ASP A 16 2.04 5.65 -7.14
N GLU A 17 1.11 5.41 -8.07
CA GLU A 17 -0.29 5.28 -7.73
C GLU A 17 -0.59 4.05 -6.86
N ALA A 18 0.16 2.95 -7.00
CA ALA A 18 -0.05 1.74 -6.22
C ALA A 18 0.58 1.84 -4.82
N SER A 19 1.90 2.06 -4.74
CA SER A 19 2.64 2.02 -3.47
C SER A 19 2.56 3.34 -2.68
N LYS A 20 2.11 4.43 -3.31
CA LYS A 20 2.16 5.80 -2.78
C LYS A 20 3.58 6.30 -2.50
N GLU A 21 4.61 5.60 -2.97
CA GLU A 21 6.00 6.03 -2.85
C GLU A 21 6.27 7.26 -3.72
N VAL A 22 6.98 8.25 -3.18
CA VAL A 22 7.49 9.36 -3.97
C VAL A 22 8.65 8.86 -4.82
N LEU A 23 8.48 8.87 -6.14
CA LEU A 23 9.44 8.32 -7.11
C LEU A 23 10.53 9.32 -7.48
N THR A 24 10.16 10.57 -7.77
CA THR A 24 11.12 11.62 -8.15
C THR A 24 10.50 13.00 -7.97
N LEU A 25 11.34 14.02 -7.82
CA LEU A 25 10.98 15.41 -8.07
C LEU A 25 11.62 15.84 -9.39
N ALA A 26 10.83 16.43 -10.27
CA ALA A 26 11.30 17.01 -11.51
C ALA A 26 10.66 18.39 -11.71
N TYR A 27 11.05 19.09 -12.77
CA TYR A 27 10.53 20.42 -13.08
C TYR A 27 9.82 20.39 -14.41
N MET A 28 8.75 21.17 -14.53
CA MET A 28 8.00 21.35 -15.77
C MET A 28 7.98 22.84 -16.15
N ASN A 29 8.29 23.15 -17.41
CA ASN A 29 7.86 24.40 -18.04
C ASN A 29 6.45 24.23 -18.64
N GLU A 30 5.87 25.31 -19.17
CA GLU A 30 4.53 25.29 -19.77
C GLU A 30 4.40 24.25 -20.89
N GLU A 31 5.43 24.09 -21.73
CA GLU A 31 5.42 23.13 -22.84
C GLU A 31 5.42 21.67 -22.36
N SER A 32 6.28 21.33 -21.39
CA SER A 32 6.34 19.98 -20.80
C SER A 32 5.05 19.62 -20.05
N TYR A 33 4.42 20.59 -19.37
CA TYR A 33 3.13 20.41 -18.73
C TYR A 33 2.04 20.10 -19.77
N GLN A 34 1.99 20.87 -20.86
CA GLN A 34 1.00 20.62 -21.92
C GLN A 34 1.23 19.27 -22.60
N LYS A 35 2.48 18.91 -22.91
CA LYS A 35 2.82 17.58 -23.45
C LYS A 35 2.41 16.45 -22.52
N THR A 36 2.58 16.63 -21.20
CA THR A 36 2.12 15.66 -20.20
C THR A 36 0.60 15.48 -20.25
N LEU A 37 -0.16 16.58 -20.37
CA LEU A 37 -1.61 16.52 -20.52
C LEU A 37 -2.05 15.85 -21.83
N ASP A 38 -1.34 16.08 -22.92
CA ASP A 38 -1.70 15.57 -24.25
C ASP A 38 -1.36 14.08 -24.40
N THR A 39 -0.16 13.68 -23.96
CA THR A 39 0.34 12.30 -24.11
C THR A 39 -0.09 11.37 -22.99
N LYS A 40 -0.47 11.93 -21.83
CA LYS A 40 -0.67 11.19 -20.57
C LYS A 40 0.57 10.43 -20.11
N GLU A 41 1.76 10.81 -20.56
CA GLU A 41 3.04 10.34 -20.05
C GLU A 41 3.81 11.53 -19.46
N THR A 42 4.73 11.30 -18.52
CA THR A 42 5.44 12.42 -17.88
C THR A 42 6.50 13.04 -18.79
N TRP A 43 6.34 14.34 -19.04
CA TRP A 43 7.32 15.19 -19.69
C TRP A 43 7.86 16.22 -18.70
N PHE A 44 9.17 16.40 -18.72
CA PHE A 44 9.87 17.32 -17.83
C PHE A 44 10.71 18.32 -18.62
N TYR A 45 11.15 19.36 -17.92
CA TYR A 45 12.15 20.30 -18.39
C TYR A 45 13.45 20.08 -17.62
N SER A 46 14.51 19.72 -18.34
CA SER A 46 15.83 19.49 -17.78
C SER A 46 16.57 20.81 -17.61
N ARG A 47 16.65 21.32 -16.37
CA ARG A 47 17.32 22.60 -16.07
C ARG A 47 18.80 22.65 -16.47
N SER A 48 19.48 21.50 -16.46
CA SER A 48 20.91 21.41 -16.79
C SER A 48 21.18 21.29 -18.28
N ARG A 49 20.21 20.78 -19.05
CA ARG A 49 20.33 20.56 -20.50
C ARG A 49 19.54 21.58 -21.31
N ASP A 50 18.71 22.38 -20.65
CA ASP A 50 17.83 23.39 -21.24
C ASP A 50 16.91 22.80 -22.34
N GLU A 51 16.39 21.60 -22.08
CA GLU A 51 15.61 20.83 -23.06
C GLU A 51 14.41 20.12 -22.42
N LEU A 52 13.44 19.79 -23.27
CA LEU A 52 12.36 18.89 -22.92
C LEU A 52 12.84 17.44 -22.82
N TRP A 53 12.34 16.74 -21.82
CA TRP A 53 12.69 15.35 -21.55
C TRP A 53 11.42 14.51 -21.34
N HIS A 54 11.17 13.58 -22.26
CA HIS A 54 10.19 12.53 -22.07
C HIS A 54 10.77 11.42 -21.18
N LYS A 55 10.21 11.23 -19.98
CA LYS A 55 10.71 10.25 -19.03
C LYS A 55 10.60 8.85 -19.60
N GLY A 56 11.72 8.13 -19.64
CA GLY A 56 11.77 6.76 -20.15
C GLY A 56 11.90 6.64 -21.66
N ALA A 57 11.96 7.74 -22.43
CA ALA A 57 12.08 7.67 -23.89
C ALA A 57 13.30 6.87 -24.38
N THR A 58 14.40 6.89 -23.64
CA THR A 58 15.62 6.12 -23.95
C THR A 58 15.64 4.76 -23.26
N SER A 59 15.18 4.67 -22.00
CA SER A 59 15.33 3.46 -21.19
C SER A 59 14.13 2.50 -21.26
N GLY A 60 12.99 2.93 -21.78
CA GLY A 60 11.71 2.23 -21.70
C GLY A 60 10.94 2.44 -20.38
N ASN A 61 11.59 3.04 -19.37
CA ASN A 61 10.99 3.27 -18.04
C ASN A 61 10.09 4.51 -18.04
N THR A 62 9.02 4.47 -18.84
CA THR A 62 8.00 5.51 -18.96
C THR A 62 7.12 5.55 -17.71
N GLN A 63 6.33 6.61 -17.59
CA GLN A 63 5.43 6.82 -16.48
C GLN A 63 4.08 7.28 -17.02
N GLN A 64 3.08 6.41 -16.94
CA GLN A 64 1.72 6.71 -17.36
C GLN A 64 1.02 7.54 -16.29
N VAL A 65 0.56 8.73 -16.64
CA VAL A 65 -0.15 9.64 -15.74
C VAL A 65 -1.54 9.09 -15.41
N VAL A 66 -1.85 9.01 -14.12
CA VAL A 66 -3.17 8.66 -13.57
C VAL A 66 -3.91 9.91 -13.14
N SER A 67 -3.26 10.80 -12.39
CA SER A 67 -3.84 12.06 -11.96
C SER A 67 -2.79 13.14 -11.73
N MET A 68 -3.20 14.40 -11.81
CA MET A 68 -2.38 15.59 -11.60
C MET A 68 -3.15 16.55 -10.71
N THR A 69 -2.54 17.03 -9.63
CA THR A 69 -3.17 17.93 -8.64
C THR A 69 -2.22 19.08 -8.32
N LEU A 70 -2.71 20.31 -8.47
CA LEU A 70 -1.98 21.51 -8.04
C LEU A 70 -2.14 21.72 -6.53
N ASP A 71 -1.15 22.34 -5.92
CA ASP A 71 -1.27 22.88 -4.57
C ASP A 71 -2.16 24.13 -4.51
N CYS A 72 -2.32 24.71 -3.31
CA CYS A 72 -3.29 25.77 -3.05
C CYS A 72 -2.92 27.12 -3.68
N ASP A 73 -1.63 27.38 -3.88
CA ASP A 73 -1.06 28.58 -4.51
C ASP A 73 -0.55 28.35 -5.94
N GLN A 74 -0.83 27.17 -6.50
CA GLN A 74 -0.72 26.81 -7.92
C GLN A 74 0.69 26.86 -8.48
N ASP A 75 1.68 26.61 -7.62
CA ASP A 75 3.09 26.63 -7.98
C ASP A 75 3.83 25.33 -7.75
N SER A 76 3.14 24.28 -7.30
CA SER A 76 3.64 22.90 -7.33
C SER A 76 2.57 21.89 -7.76
N LEU A 77 3.03 20.75 -8.27
CA LEU A 77 2.18 19.71 -8.82
C LEU A 77 2.51 18.35 -8.19
N VAL A 78 1.47 17.61 -7.77
CA VAL A 78 1.57 16.17 -7.48
C VAL A 78 1.03 15.40 -8.67
N VAL A 79 1.80 14.46 -9.19
CA VAL A 79 1.43 13.60 -10.32
C VAL A 79 1.49 12.15 -9.88
N TYR A 80 0.33 11.50 -9.83
CA TYR A 80 0.26 10.05 -9.64
C TYR A 80 0.45 9.35 -10.97
N VAL A 81 1.34 8.35 -11.00
CA VAL A 81 1.70 7.61 -12.20
C VAL A 81 1.70 6.11 -11.97
N ARG A 82 1.58 5.35 -13.06
CA ARG A 82 1.95 3.93 -13.13
C ARG A 82 3.30 3.82 -13.82
N PRO A 83 4.38 3.52 -13.10
CA PRO A 83 5.72 3.43 -13.69
C PRO A 83 5.90 2.12 -14.47
N ASN A 84 6.55 2.18 -15.62
CA ASN A 84 6.95 1.02 -16.42
C ASN A 84 8.40 0.61 -16.10
N GLY A 85 8.69 0.30 -14.84
CA GLY A 85 10.04 0.01 -14.35
C GLY A 85 10.63 1.12 -13.47
N PRO A 86 11.93 1.04 -13.10
CA PRO A 86 12.51 1.92 -12.10
C PRO A 86 12.53 3.40 -12.55
N ALA A 87 12.19 4.32 -11.65
CA ALA A 87 12.19 5.73 -11.95
C ALA A 87 13.62 6.30 -11.98
N CYS A 88 14.53 5.77 -11.16
CA CYS A 88 15.90 6.27 -11.03
C CYS A 88 16.84 5.68 -12.10
N HIS A 89 17.81 6.49 -12.53
CA HIS A 89 18.84 6.08 -13.49
C HIS A 89 19.85 5.08 -12.91
N THR A 90 19.89 4.92 -11.58
CA THR A 90 20.71 3.92 -10.88
C THR A 90 20.09 2.51 -10.94
N GLY A 91 18.83 2.40 -11.40
CA GLY A 91 18.05 1.16 -11.34
C GLY A 91 17.16 1.05 -10.10
N ALA A 92 17.25 1.97 -9.14
CA ALA A 92 16.34 2.04 -8.00
C ALA A 92 14.91 2.49 -8.40
N ILE A 93 13.91 2.05 -7.64
CA ILE A 93 12.50 2.42 -7.86
C ILE A 93 12.31 3.93 -7.73
N SER A 94 12.76 4.51 -6.62
CA SER A 94 12.72 5.95 -6.33
C SER A 94 14.11 6.59 -6.40
N CYS A 95 14.15 7.90 -6.67
CA CYS A 95 15.34 8.74 -6.48
C CYS A 95 15.66 9.02 -4.99
N PHE A 96 14.70 8.82 -4.08
CA PHE A 96 14.79 9.18 -2.67
C PHE A 96 15.22 8.01 -1.78
N HIS A 97 16.31 7.33 -2.15
CA HIS A 97 16.82 6.13 -1.44
C HIS A 97 17.93 6.43 -0.42
N HIS A 98 18.11 7.69 -0.02
CA HIS A 98 19.14 8.11 0.94
C HIS A 98 18.53 8.94 2.07
N THR A 99 18.40 8.34 3.25
CA THR A 99 17.91 9.00 4.46
C THR A 99 18.97 9.93 5.04
N VAL A 100 18.62 11.20 5.26
CA VAL A 100 19.53 12.23 5.81
C VAL A 100 19.34 12.43 7.32
N TYR A 101 18.11 12.25 7.81
CA TYR A 101 17.76 12.36 9.22
C TYR A 101 16.69 11.32 9.55
N GLN A 102 16.82 10.68 10.70
CA GLN A 102 15.83 9.78 11.25
C GLN A 102 15.82 9.97 12.77
N ASP A 103 14.64 10.23 13.32
CA ASP A 103 14.48 10.25 14.77
C ASP A 103 14.57 8.81 15.28
N GLU A 104 15.58 8.53 16.12
CA GLU A 104 15.82 7.19 16.68
C GLU A 104 14.69 6.72 17.60
N THR A 105 13.87 7.66 18.12
CA THR A 105 12.69 7.33 18.94
C THR A 105 11.48 6.97 18.09
N ILE A 106 11.47 7.39 16.83
CA ILE A 106 10.48 7.00 15.83
C ILE A 106 11.07 5.79 15.10
N ASN A 107 10.86 4.60 15.69
CA ASN A 107 10.98 3.37 14.92
C ASN A 107 10.14 3.55 13.64
N GLN A 108 10.68 3.18 12.49
CA GLN A 108 9.95 3.14 11.22
C GLN A 108 8.70 2.25 11.27
N SER A 109 8.41 1.59 12.39
CA SER A 109 7.10 1.04 12.74
C SER A 109 5.94 2.04 12.68
N ASN A 110 6.18 3.35 12.55
CA ASN A 110 5.12 4.33 12.25
C ASN A 110 4.95 4.62 10.74
N GLN A 111 5.78 4.05 9.87
CA GLN A 111 5.59 4.04 8.41
C GLN A 111 5.24 2.63 7.88
N VAL A 112 5.68 1.57 8.57
CA VAL A 112 5.23 0.21 8.29
C VAL A 112 3.86 0.01 8.94
N ASP A 113 2.86 -0.39 8.16
CA ASP A 113 1.53 -0.69 8.68
C ASP A 113 1.65 -1.71 9.84
N ILE A 114 0.87 -1.52 10.92
CA ILE A 114 0.88 -2.44 12.07
C ILE A 114 0.56 -3.88 11.63
N ILE A 115 -0.26 -4.05 10.59
CA ILE A 115 -0.56 -5.36 10.00
C ILE A 115 0.70 -5.97 9.39
N ASP A 116 1.48 -5.19 8.64
CA ASP A 116 2.71 -5.68 8.01
C ASP A 116 3.73 -6.08 9.09
N GLN A 117 3.84 -5.31 10.19
CA GLN A 117 4.69 -5.69 11.34
C GLN A 117 4.27 -7.00 12.00
N VAL A 118 2.96 -7.20 12.22
CA VAL A 118 2.45 -8.44 12.80
C VAL A 118 2.72 -9.62 11.88
N MET A 119 2.54 -9.45 10.57
CA MET A 119 2.85 -10.48 9.57
C MET A 119 4.34 -10.82 9.55
N ASP A 120 5.21 -9.81 9.56
CA ASP A 120 6.67 -9.99 9.59
C ASP A 120 7.11 -10.73 10.85
N GLU A 121 6.54 -10.39 12.01
CA GLU A 121 6.82 -11.10 13.27
C GLU A 121 6.35 -12.56 13.19
N ILE A 122 5.16 -12.84 12.66
CA ILE A 122 4.66 -14.21 12.47
C ILE A 122 5.59 -15.00 11.52
N ASP A 123 6.06 -14.37 10.46
CA ASP A 123 6.99 -14.95 9.49
C ASP A 123 8.34 -15.25 10.14
N ALA A 124 8.88 -14.30 10.90
CA ALA A 124 10.11 -14.44 11.66
C ALA A 124 10.00 -15.60 12.65
N ARG A 125 8.92 -15.69 13.44
CA ARG A 125 8.71 -16.83 14.37
C ARG A 125 8.66 -18.17 13.66
N LYS A 126 8.14 -18.23 12.43
CA LYS A 126 8.09 -19.49 11.67
C LYS A 126 9.46 -19.92 11.16
N GLN A 127 10.31 -18.97 10.77
CA GLN A 127 11.66 -19.22 10.23
C GLN A 127 12.70 -19.40 11.33
N GLU A 128 12.58 -18.62 12.39
CA GLU A 128 13.47 -18.54 13.54
C GLU A 128 12.66 -18.78 14.82
N PRO A 129 12.41 -20.05 15.20
CA PRO A 129 11.59 -20.36 16.36
C PRO A 129 12.16 -19.81 17.67
N VAL A 130 11.31 -19.13 18.44
CA VAL A 130 11.66 -18.59 19.76
C VAL A 130 10.98 -19.43 20.85
N GLU A 131 11.75 -19.84 21.86
CA GLU A 131 11.22 -20.61 22.98
C GLU A 131 10.15 -19.80 23.75
N ASN A 132 9.10 -20.47 24.23
CA ASN A 132 7.96 -19.86 24.93
C ASN A 132 7.14 -18.82 24.13
N SER A 133 7.30 -18.79 22.81
CA SER A 133 6.49 -17.99 21.89
C SER A 133 5.12 -18.61 21.66
N TYR A 134 4.05 -17.83 21.85
CA TYR A 134 2.68 -18.28 21.55
C TYR A 134 2.50 -18.64 20.07
N THR A 135 3.08 -17.85 19.17
CA THR A 135 3.05 -18.11 17.72
C THR A 135 3.72 -19.44 17.39
N ASN A 136 4.85 -19.76 18.01
CA ASN A 136 5.51 -21.05 17.81
C ASN A 136 4.69 -22.20 18.37
N TYR A 137 4.08 -22.05 19.55
CA TYR A 137 3.14 -23.03 20.08
C TYR A 137 1.99 -23.33 19.10
N LEU A 138 1.44 -22.31 18.43
CA LEU A 138 0.39 -22.50 17.42
C LEU A 138 0.91 -23.28 16.21
N PHE A 139 2.08 -22.93 15.68
CA PHE A 139 2.70 -23.65 14.57
C PHE A 139 3.03 -25.10 14.93
N ASP A 140 3.56 -25.36 16.13
CA ASP A 140 3.89 -26.70 16.63
C ASP A 140 2.64 -27.58 16.78
N LYS A 141 1.51 -27.01 17.17
CA LYS A 141 0.22 -27.72 17.26
C LYS A 141 -0.46 -27.88 15.91
N GLY A 142 -0.04 -27.13 14.90
CA GLY A 142 -0.50 -27.25 13.53
C GLY A 142 -1.92 -26.75 13.28
N ILE A 143 -2.41 -27.09 12.08
CA ILE A 143 -3.62 -26.48 11.51
C ILE A 143 -4.88 -26.64 12.37
N ASP A 144 -5.06 -27.78 13.03
CA ASP A 144 -6.27 -28.03 13.81
C ASP A 144 -6.38 -27.08 15.00
N LYS A 145 -5.26 -26.81 15.69
CA LYS A 145 -5.23 -25.88 16.82
C LYS A 145 -5.41 -24.44 16.37
N ILE A 146 -4.76 -24.05 15.27
CA ILE A 146 -4.90 -22.71 14.70
C ILE A 146 -6.35 -22.48 14.26
N SER A 147 -6.94 -23.42 13.52
CA SER A 147 -8.32 -23.32 13.03
C SER A 147 -9.33 -23.25 14.18
N LYS A 148 -9.09 -24.01 15.26
CA LYS A 148 -9.92 -23.93 16.46
C LYS A 148 -9.93 -22.53 17.06
N LYS A 149 -8.76 -21.86 17.14
CA LYS A 149 -8.67 -20.48 17.63
C LYS A 149 -9.40 -19.50 16.71
N VAL A 150 -9.25 -19.62 15.39
CA VAL A 150 -10.00 -18.77 14.44
C VAL A 150 -11.52 -18.88 14.63
N ILE A 151 -12.03 -20.09 14.85
CA ILE A 151 -13.46 -20.32 15.10
C ILE A 151 -13.90 -19.74 16.45
N GLU A 152 -13.08 -19.91 17.49
CA GLU A 152 -13.31 -19.35 18.83
C GLU A 152 -13.45 -17.83 18.76
N GLU A 153 -12.45 -17.12 18.22
CA GLU A 153 -12.47 -15.65 18.23
C GLU A 153 -13.57 -15.10 17.32
N ALA A 154 -13.90 -15.80 16.22
CA ALA A 154 -15.04 -15.41 15.39
C ALA A 154 -16.37 -15.48 16.15
N GLY A 155 -16.52 -16.46 17.06
CA GLY A 155 -17.65 -16.53 17.97
C GLY A 155 -17.65 -15.39 18.98
N GLU A 156 -16.49 -15.08 19.56
CA GLU A 156 -16.31 -14.03 20.56
C GLU A 156 -16.58 -12.64 19.97
N VAL A 157 -16.13 -12.35 18.74
CA VAL A 157 -16.50 -11.13 17.98
C VAL A 157 -18.01 -10.95 17.89
N VAL A 158 -18.75 -12.02 17.55
CA VAL A 158 -20.22 -11.97 17.43
C VAL A 158 -20.87 -11.72 18.78
N ILE A 159 -20.36 -12.34 19.84
CA ILE A 159 -20.86 -12.15 21.22
C ILE A 159 -20.62 -10.72 21.69
N ALA A 160 -19.40 -10.21 21.56
CA ALA A 160 -19.01 -8.85 21.94
C ALA A 160 -19.85 -7.80 21.19
N ALA A 161 -20.06 -7.99 19.88
CA ALA A 161 -20.94 -7.13 19.08
C ALA A 161 -22.39 -7.14 19.57
N LYS A 162 -22.94 -8.32 19.93
CA LYS A 162 -24.29 -8.44 20.48
C LYS A 162 -24.44 -7.79 21.85
N ASN A 163 -23.39 -7.83 22.66
CA ASN A 163 -23.37 -7.23 24.00
C ASN A 163 -23.14 -5.70 23.96
N GLN A 164 -22.84 -5.12 22.80
CA GLN A 164 -22.55 -3.69 22.62
C GLN A 164 -21.33 -3.21 23.41
N GLU A 165 -20.36 -4.09 23.60
CA GLU A 165 -19.12 -3.81 24.33
C GLU A 165 -18.00 -3.47 23.34
N ASN A 166 -17.90 -2.19 22.97
CA ASN A 166 -16.97 -1.75 21.91
C ASN A 166 -15.52 -2.11 22.18
N GLN A 167 -15.06 -2.05 23.43
CA GLN A 167 -13.67 -2.40 23.75
C GLN A 167 -13.42 -3.89 23.59
N GLU A 168 -14.34 -4.74 24.05
CA GLU A 168 -14.23 -6.18 23.87
C GLU A 168 -14.31 -6.54 22.39
N LEU A 169 -15.21 -5.91 21.62
CA LEU A 169 -15.28 -6.11 20.19
C LEU A 169 -13.96 -5.77 19.47
N VAL A 170 -13.29 -4.69 19.87
CA VAL A 170 -11.96 -4.34 19.32
C VAL A 170 -10.93 -5.42 19.65
N ASN A 171 -10.94 -5.94 20.88
CA ASN A 171 -10.01 -7.00 21.29
C ASN A 171 -10.27 -8.28 20.49
N GLU A 172 -11.52 -8.74 20.41
CA GLU A 172 -11.87 -9.98 19.71
C GLU A 172 -11.63 -9.90 18.20
N VAL A 173 -11.86 -8.75 17.59
CA VAL A 173 -11.51 -8.54 16.17
C VAL A 173 -10.00 -8.60 15.99
N SER A 174 -9.22 -8.06 16.94
CA SER A 174 -7.75 -8.11 16.89
C SER A 174 -7.24 -9.55 17.00
N ASP A 175 -7.79 -10.35 17.92
CA ASP A 175 -7.42 -11.76 18.11
C ASP A 175 -7.83 -12.61 16.89
N LEU A 176 -9.02 -12.36 16.33
CA LEU A 176 -9.46 -13.00 15.10
C LEU A 176 -8.51 -12.70 13.92
N LEU A 177 -8.10 -11.45 13.76
CA LEU A 177 -7.15 -11.05 12.71
C LEU A 177 -5.79 -11.74 12.91
N TYR A 178 -5.24 -11.67 14.12
CA TYR A 178 -3.96 -12.32 14.44
C TYR A 178 -4.00 -13.82 14.15
N HIS A 179 -5.03 -14.53 14.61
CA HIS A 179 -5.17 -15.97 14.38
C HIS A 179 -5.39 -16.32 12.91
N THR A 180 -6.06 -15.45 12.16
CA THR A 180 -6.20 -15.58 10.70
C THR A 180 -4.87 -15.40 9.99
N PHE A 181 -4.03 -14.44 10.40
CA PHE A 181 -2.69 -14.25 9.86
C PHE A 181 -1.77 -15.45 10.12
N VAL A 182 -1.80 -16.02 11.32
CA VAL A 182 -1.08 -17.27 11.63
C VAL A 182 -1.58 -18.42 10.76
N LEU A 183 -2.90 -18.53 10.52
CA LEU A 183 -3.47 -19.56 9.63
C LEU A 183 -3.02 -19.38 8.18
N MET A 184 -3.08 -18.16 7.65
CA MET A 184 -2.61 -17.81 6.31
C MET A 184 -1.15 -18.24 6.15
N ARG A 185 -0.30 -17.84 7.10
CA ARG A 185 1.12 -18.20 7.04
C ARG A 185 1.35 -19.70 7.20
N ASN A 186 0.56 -20.39 8.02
CA ASN A 186 0.62 -21.85 8.12
C ASN A 186 0.28 -22.53 6.78
N GLN A 187 -0.63 -21.96 5.98
CA GLN A 187 -1.05 -22.47 4.67
C GLN A 187 -0.24 -21.94 3.49
N GLY A 188 0.70 -21.02 3.72
CA GLY A 188 1.51 -20.42 2.66
C GLY A 188 0.78 -19.36 1.84
N VAL A 189 -0.30 -18.79 2.38
CA VAL A 189 -1.03 -17.65 1.77
C VAL A 189 -0.40 -16.35 2.26
N SER A 190 -0.07 -15.45 1.34
CA SER A 190 0.49 -14.13 1.64
C SER A 190 -0.59 -13.06 1.86
N LEU A 191 -0.23 -11.99 2.56
CA LEU A 191 -1.12 -10.84 2.73
C LEU A 191 -1.40 -10.12 1.39
N GLU A 192 -0.43 -10.09 0.49
CA GLU A 192 -0.57 -9.47 -0.84
C GLU A 192 -1.62 -10.20 -1.70
N GLU A 193 -1.65 -11.53 -1.67
CA GLU A 193 -2.71 -12.32 -2.34
C GLU A 193 -4.11 -11.96 -1.81
N VAL A 194 -4.24 -11.74 -0.49
CA VAL A 194 -5.51 -11.33 0.12
C VAL A 194 -5.88 -9.89 -0.24
N LYS A 195 -4.90 -8.96 -0.23
CA LYS A 195 -5.08 -7.56 -0.65
C LYS A 195 -5.53 -7.47 -2.11
N GLU A 196 -4.93 -8.25 -3.00
CA GLU A 196 -5.31 -8.33 -4.42
C GLU A 196 -6.76 -8.82 -4.59
N GLU A 197 -7.15 -9.88 -3.90
CA GLU A 197 -8.53 -10.39 -3.94
C GLU A 197 -9.54 -9.37 -3.39
N LEU A 198 -9.22 -8.67 -2.31
CA LEU A 198 -10.07 -7.60 -1.76
C LEU A 198 -10.19 -6.43 -2.74
N ALA A 199 -9.09 -6.03 -3.38
CA ALA A 199 -9.09 -5.00 -4.41
C ALA A 199 -9.98 -5.40 -5.59
N ASN A 200 -9.86 -6.63 -6.09
CA ASN A 200 -10.71 -7.18 -7.15
C ASN A 200 -12.20 -7.14 -6.79
N ARG A 201 -12.56 -7.51 -5.56
CA ARG A 201 -13.96 -7.44 -5.07
C ARG A 201 -14.48 -6.02 -4.96
N SER A 202 -13.63 -5.07 -4.57
CA SER A 202 -14.02 -3.66 -4.41
C SER A 202 -14.41 -2.98 -5.73
N LEU A 203 -13.90 -3.48 -6.87
CA LEU A 203 -14.24 -3.01 -8.21
C LEU A 203 -15.69 -3.36 -8.60
N THR A 204 -16.26 -4.44 -8.04
CA THR A 204 -17.65 -4.83 -8.24
C THR A 204 -18.57 -4.19 -7.19
N LYS A 205 -19.10 -2.98 -7.47
CA LYS A 205 -20.08 -2.32 -6.60
C LYS A 205 -21.51 -2.85 -6.87
N GLY A 206 -22.27 -3.17 -5.81
CA GLY A 206 -23.71 -3.47 -5.89
C GLY A 206 -24.11 -4.95 -6.06
N ASN A 207 -23.34 -5.87 -5.50
CA ASN A 207 -23.49 -7.33 -5.67
C ASN A 207 -24.22 -8.04 -4.50
N SER A 208 -25.15 -7.37 -3.81
CA SER A 208 -25.97 -8.02 -2.78
C SER A 208 -26.66 -9.25 -3.38
N LYS A 209 -26.28 -10.45 -2.92
CA LYS A 209 -26.86 -11.73 -3.39
C LYS A 209 -28.25 -12.00 -2.80
N GLY A 210 -28.89 -10.99 -2.20
CA GLY A 210 -30.08 -11.15 -1.37
C GLY A 210 -29.79 -11.96 -0.10
N GLU A 211 -30.83 -12.23 0.70
CA GLU A 211 -30.72 -13.19 1.80
C GLU A 211 -30.49 -14.59 1.22
N ARG A 212 -29.53 -15.33 1.78
CA ARG A 212 -29.40 -16.75 1.47
C ARG A 212 -30.67 -17.45 1.96
N PRO A 213 -31.29 -18.34 1.17
CA PRO A 213 -32.47 -19.06 1.61
C PRO A 213 -32.18 -19.81 2.91
N GLU A 214 -33.14 -19.79 3.85
CA GLU A 214 -33.04 -20.50 5.12
C GLU A 214 -32.59 -21.95 4.89
N ILE A 215 -31.52 -22.34 5.57
CA ILE A 215 -31.04 -23.72 5.57
C ILE A 215 -32.04 -24.54 6.39
N LYS A 216 -33.00 -25.17 5.71
CA LYS A 216 -34.08 -25.96 6.33
C LYS A 216 -33.60 -27.30 6.93
N LYS A 217 -32.37 -27.72 6.64
CA LYS A 217 -31.70 -28.85 7.27
C LYS A 217 -30.22 -28.58 7.38
N TRP A 218 -29.76 -28.51 8.62
CA TRP A 218 -28.35 -28.60 8.99
C TRP A 218 -27.84 -30.03 8.76
#